data_AF-A0A9W4WHX5-F1
#
_entry.id   AF-A0A9W4WHX5-F1
#
_cell.length_a   1.000
_cell.length_b   1.000
_cell.length_c   1.000
_cell.angle_alpha   90.00
_cell.angle_beta   90.00
_cell.angle_gamma   90.00
#
_symmetry.space_group_name_H-M   'P 1'
#
loop_
_entity.id
_entity.type
_entity.pdbx_description
1 polymer ?
#
loop_
_entity_poly.entity_id
_entity_poly.type
_entity_poly.pdbx_seq_one_letter_code
_entity_poly.pdbx_strand_id
1 'polypeptide(L)'
;MLFSLIIRISSTPQEPDFKVSPSISVKLVGPNDGDKEPALQIFPLNSDINIEWTSEGINDSTIFIQVHYIFPTIPKETYVPLLKEPKESKLKENKFKLSLDSELFETEKFYLVTVTLEGDQNVVGTSDPFGICTACI
;
A
#
# COMPACT_ATOMS: atom_id res chain seq x y z
N MET A 1 -31.46 -47.56 -38.84
CA MET A 1 -31.00 -46.17 -39.06
C MET A 1 -30.56 -45.61 -37.72
N LEU A 2 -29.28 -45.29 -37.56
CA LEU A 2 -28.73 -44.71 -36.33
C LEU A 2 -28.17 -43.32 -36.69
N PHE A 3 -28.78 -42.27 -36.16
CA PHE A 3 -28.37 -40.89 -36.39
C PHE A 3 -27.22 -40.55 -35.43
N SER A 4 -26.02 -40.29 -35.96
CA SER A 4 -24.90 -39.76 -35.20
C SER A 4 -25.05 -38.25 -35.03
N LEU A 5 -25.23 -37.79 -33.79
CA LEU A 5 -25.22 -36.38 -33.41
C LEU A 5 -23.77 -35.89 -33.26
N ILE A 6 -23.29 -35.07 -34.19
CA ILE A 6 -21.97 -34.43 -34.08
C ILE A 6 -22.14 -33.11 -33.33
N ILE A 7 -21.74 -33.07 -32.06
CA ILE A 7 -21.67 -31.84 -31.27
C ILE A 7 -20.38 -31.12 -31.67
N ARG A 8 -20.50 -30.03 -32.44
CA ARG A 8 -19.38 -29.10 -32.67
C ARG A 8 -19.21 -28.24 -31.43
N ILE A 9 -18.18 -28.53 -30.64
CA ILE A 9 -17.72 -27.65 -29.57
C ILE A 9 -16.99 -26.49 -30.26
N SER A 10 -17.67 -25.36 -30.41
CA SER A 10 -17.02 -24.09 -30.75
C SER A 10 -16.26 -23.64 -29.50
N SER A 11 -15.01 -24.03 -29.36
CA SER A 11 -14.10 -23.42 -28.40
C SER A 11 -13.86 -21.98 -28.83
N THR A 12 -14.59 -21.04 -28.23
CA THR A 12 -14.19 -19.62 -28.26
C THR A 12 -12.75 -19.54 -27.77
N PRO A 13 -11.85 -18.80 -28.44
CA PRO A 13 -10.53 -18.53 -27.88
C PRO A 13 -10.76 -17.86 -26.52
N GLN A 14 -10.39 -18.55 -25.44
CA GLN A 14 -10.27 -17.91 -24.15
C GLN A 14 -9.10 -16.95 -24.29
N GLU A 15 -9.40 -15.65 -24.40
CA GLU A 15 -8.36 -14.61 -24.35
C GLU A 15 -7.52 -14.89 -23.09
N PRO A 16 -6.19 -14.97 -23.21
CA PRO A 16 -5.36 -15.19 -22.05
C PRO A 16 -5.49 -13.96 -21.14
N ASP A 17 -5.94 -14.18 -19.92
CA ASP A 17 -6.23 -13.14 -18.91
C ASP A 17 -4.94 -12.57 -18.30
N PHE A 18 -4.05 -12.06 -19.15
CA PHE A 18 -2.84 -11.33 -18.75
C PHE A 18 -3.12 -9.83 -18.70
N LYS A 19 -4.21 -9.40 -18.05
CA LYS A 19 -4.26 -8.03 -17.55
C LYS A 19 -3.45 -7.99 -16.25
N VAL A 20 -2.14 -7.76 -16.38
CA VAL A 20 -1.32 -7.33 -15.25
C VAL A 20 -1.95 -6.03 -14.77
N SER A 21 -2.74 -6.11 -13.70
CA SER A 21 -3.36 -4.93 -13.13
C SER A 21 -2.24 -4.12 -12.48
N PRO A 22 -2.15 -2.81 -12.80
CA PRO A 22 -1.10 -1.97 -12.25
C PRO A 22 -1.14 -2.02 -10.72
N SER A 23 0.00 -2.27 -10.09
CA SER A 23 0.10 -2.34 -8.63
C SER A 23 1.38 -1.72 -8.11
N ILE A 24 1.32 -1.18 -6.90
CA ILE A 24 2.46 -0.64 -6.16
C ILE A 24 2.59 -1.41 -4.84
N SER A 25 3.73 -2.07 -4.66
CA SER A 25 4.09 -2.66 -3.36
C SER A 25 4.74 -1.59 -2.50
N VAL A 26 4.25 -1.40 -1.27
CA VAL A 26 4.72 -0.35 -0.35
C VAL A 26 5.36 -1.01 0.86
N LYS A 27 6.64 -0.69 1.12
CA LYS A 27 7.40 -1.16 2.27
C LYS A 27 7.77 0.02 3.16
N LEU A 28 7.74 -0.17 4.47
CA LEU A 28 8.23 0.79 5.44
C LEU A 28 9.62 0.33 5.91
N VAL A 29 10.57 1.27 5.98
CA VAL A 29 11.95 1.00 6.40
C VAL A 29 12.31 2.00 7.48
N GLY A 30 12.49 1.51 8.71
CA GLY A 30 12.82 2.32 9.88
C GLY A 30 14.30 2.30 10.27
N PRO A 31 14.69 3.10 11.27
CA PRO A 31 16.08 3.22 11.71
C PRO A 31 16.66 1.94 12.34
N ASN A 32 15.80 1.02 12.81
CA ASN A 32 16.18 -0.22 13.47
C ASN A 32 15.65 -1.46 12.73
N ASP A 33 15.38 -1.35 11.43
CA ASP A 33 14.90 -2.48 10.64
C ASP A 33 16.02 -3.52 10.51
N GLY A 34 15.90 -4.65 11.22
CA GLY A 34 16.84 -5.77 11.16
C GLY A 34 16.48 -6.72 10.02
N ASP A 35 17.35 -7.71 9.73
CA ASP A 35 17.13 -8.69 8.65
C ASP A 35 15.86 -9.57 8.81
N LYS A 36 15.17 -9.48 9.96
CA LYS A 36 13.91 -10.18 10.23
C LYS A 36 12.78 -9.18 10.29
N GLU A 37 11.93 -9.22 9.28
CA GLU A 37 10.69 -8.43 9.22
C GLU A 37 9.76 -8.88 10.36
N PRO A 38 9.45 -8.03 11.34
CA PRO A 38 8.54 -8.37 12.43
C PRO A 38 7.12 -8.52 11.88
N ALA A 39 6.29 -9.34 12.53
CA ALA A 39 4.89 -9.53 12.15
C ALA A 39 4.06 -8.22 12.21
N LEU A 40 4.52 -7.24 12.98
CA LEU A 40 4.01 -5.88 13.00
C LEU A 40 5.18 -4.92 13.22
N GLN A 41 5.34 -3.95 12.32
CA GLN A 41 6.42 -2.97 12.42
C GLN A 41 6.05 -1.90 13.46
N ILE A 42 6.99 -1.59 14.37
CA ILE A 42 6.82 -0.55 15.39
C ILE A 42 8.01 0.38 15.33
N PHE A 43 7.75 1.67 15.14
CA PHE A 43 8.78 2.69 14.98
C PHE A 43 8.84 3.67 16.16
N PRO A 44 10.02 4.20 16.50
CA PRO A 44 10.16 5.22 17.52
C PRO A 44 9.51 6.54 17.10
N LEU A 45 8.76 7.16 18.01
CA LEU A 45 8.27 8.52 17.87
C LEU A 45 9.46 9.49 17.74
N ASN A 46 9.27 10.57 16.99
CA ASN A 46 10.31 11.55 16.64
C ASN A 46 11.48 10.93 15.86
N SER A 47 11.24 9.84 15.15
CA SER A 47 12.18 9.28 14.18
C SER A 47 11.71 9.50 12.74
N ASP A 48 12.60 9.20 11.81
CA ASP A 48 12.29 9.22 10.39
C ASP A 48 12.23 7.79 9.85
N ILE A 49 11.21 7.50 9.03
CA ILE A 49 11.11 6.26 8.27
C ILE A 49 11.11 6.56 6.77
N ASN A 50 11.56 5.60 5.97
CA ASN A 50 11.39 5.65 4.53
C ASN A 50 10.18 4.80 4.15
N ILE A 51 9.28 5.41 3.39
CA ILE A 51 8.25 4.72 2.64
C ILE A 51 8.87 4.38 1.29
N GLU A 52 9.15 3.11 1.04
CA GLU A 52 9.73 2.63 -0.21
C GLU A 52 8.67 1.94 -1.04
N TRP A 53 8.80 1.98 -2.36
CA TRP A 53 7.87 1.29 -3.24
C TRP A 53 8.49 0.72 -4.50
N THR A 54 7.85 -0.33 -5.01
CA THR A 54 8.09 -0.90 -6.33
C THR A 54 6.78 -0.96 -7.10
N SER A 55 6.85 -0.85 -8.41
CA SER A 55 5.66 -0.83 -9.28
C SER A 55 5.74 -1.88 -10.37
N GLU A 56 4.61 -2.55 -10.61
CA GLU A 56 4.45 -3.49 -11.72
C GLU A 56 3.37 -2.96 -12.67
N GLY A 57 3.69 -2.89 -13.97
CA GLY A 57 2.74 -2.44 -15.00
C GLY A 57 2.45 -0.93 -15.01
N ILE A 58 3.18 -0.12 -14.25
CA ILE A 58 3.06 1.35 -14.21
C ILE A 58 4.41 1.96 -14.56
N ASN A 59 4.44 2.82 -15.59
CA ASN A 59 5.64 3.55 -15.99
C ASN A 59 5.45 5.05 -15.75
N ASP A 60 6.46 5.67 -15.14
CA ASP A 60 6.65 7.13 -15.02
C ASP A 60 5.36 7.94 -14.74
N SER A 61 4.82 7.76 -13.53
CA SER A 61 3.64 8.48 -13.04
C SER A 61 3.96 9.32 -11.82
N THR A 62 3.10 10.31 -11.55
CA THR A 62 3.05 10.97 -10.25
C THR A 62 2.21 10.12 -9.30
N ILE A 63 2.69 9.95 -8.07
CA ILE A 63 1.97 9.25 -7.02
C ILE A 63 1.65 10.18 -5.87
N PHE A 64 0.57 9.86 -5.15
CA PHE A 64 0.17 10.57 -3.95
C PHE A 64 0.19 9.61 -2.76
N ILE A 65 0.97 9.97 -1.75
CA ILE A 65 1.19 9.18 -0.53
C ILE A 65 0.35 9.80 0.57
N GLN A 66 -0.54 9.01 1.17
CA GLN A 66 -1.34 9.43 2.32
C GLN A 66 -1.11 8.47 3.48
N VAL A 67 -1.01 9.03 4.68
CA VAL A 67 -0.92 8.27 5.93
C VAL A 67 -2.29 8.27 6.57
N HIS A 68 -2.75 7.12 7.02
CA HIS A 68 -4.04 6.96 7.68
C HIS A 68 -3.84 6.45 9.10
N TYR A 69 -4.58 7.02 10.04
CA TYR A 69 -4.84 6.40 11.33
C TYR A 69 -5.93 5.33 11.15
N ILE A 70 -5.67 4.12 11.64
CA ILE A 70 -6.62 3.01 11.66
C ILE A 70 -7.49 3.14 12.90
N PHE A 71 -8.69 3.69 12.73
CA PHE A 71 -9.66 3.85 13.82
C PHE A 71 -10.50 2.56 13.97
N PRO A 72 -10.44 1.85 15.11
CA PRO A 72 -11.13 0.59 15.29
C PRO A 72 -12.63 0.80 15.47
N THR A 73 -13.40 0.63 14.41
CA THR A 73 -14.87 0.70 14.40
C THR A 73 -15.50 -0.67 14.15
N ILE A 74 -16.77 -0.83 14.54
CA ILE A 74 -17.56 -2.04 14.29
C ILE A 74 -18.53 -1.75 13.14
N PRO A 75 -18.69 -2.63 12.13
CA PRO A 75 -18.08 -3.97 12.00
C PRO A 75 -16.69 -3.98 11.34
N LYS A 76 -16.20 -2.84 10.86
CA LYS A 76 -14.92 -2.71 10.16
C LYS A 76 -14.22 -1.44 10.61
N GLU A 77 -12.90 -1.45 10.52
CA GLU A 77 -12.05 -0.29 10.77
C GLU A 77 -12.37 0.86 9.81
N THR A 78 -12.15 2.09 10.29
CA THR A 78 -12.26 3.31 9.50
C THR A 78 -10.87 3.91 9.35
N TYR A 79 -10.50 4.31 8.14
CA TYR A 79 -9.21 4.95 7.88
C TYR A 79 -9.39 6.47 7.88
N VAL A 80 -8.71 7.14 8.80
CA VAL A 80 -8.77 8.59 8.96
C VAL A 80 -7.49 9.20 8.41
N PRO A 81 -7.55 10.04 7.35
CA PRO A 81 -6.37 10.70 6.81
C PRO A 81 -5.67 11.55 7.87
N LEU A 82 -4.37 11.32 8.03
CA LEU A 82 -3.55 12.00 9.03
C LEU A 82 -2.95 13.29 8.48
N LEU A 83 -2.51 13.27 7.22
CA LEU A 83 -1.99 14.45 6.55
C LEU A 83 -3.14 15.28 5.99
N LYS A 84 -3.06 16.61 6.17
CA LYS A 84 -4.03 17.56 5.59
C LYS A 84 -4.18 17.38 4.08
N GLU A 85 -3.07 17.15 3.40
CA GLU A 85 -3.00 16.86 1.97
C GLU A 85 -2.03 15.71 1.73
N PRO A 86 -2.32 14.80 0.77
CA PRO A 86 -1.38 13.77 0.36
C PRO A 86 -0.05 14.35 -0.12
N LYS A 87 1.04 13.60 0.05
CA LYS A 87 2.37 13.99 -0.44
C LYS A 87 2.56 13.52 -1.86
N GLU A 88 2.83 14.47 -2.76
CA GLU A 88 3.20 14.17 -4.14
C GLU A 88 4.65 13.66 -4.19
N SER A 89 4.89 12.60 -4.97
CA SER A 89 6.22 12.11 -5.34
C SER A 89 6.19 11.54 -6.76
N LYS A 90 7.35 11.42 -7.40
CA LYS A 90 7.44 10.73 -8.69
C LYS A 90 7.69 9.25 -8.46
N LEU A 91 6.99 8.39 -9.20
CA LEU A 91 7.10 6.93 -9.07
C LEU A 91 8.56 6.44 -9.13
N LYS A 92 9.38 7.06 -9.98
CA LYS A 92 10.81 6.74 -10.16
C LYS A 92 11.70 7.08 -8.96
N GLU A 93 11.25 7.94 -8.05
CA GLU A 93 12.01 8.29 -6.84
C GLU A 93 12.09 7.13 -5.86
N ASN A 94 11.17 6.15 -5.98
CA ASN A 94 11.07 4.88 -5.24
C ASN A 94 11.07 4.95 -3.72
N LYS A 95 11.20 6.13 -3.13
CA LYS A 95 11.15 6.34 -1.69
C LYS A 95 10.71 7.76 -1.31
N PHE A 96 10.09 7.87 -0.14
CA PHE A 96 9.70 9.12 0.51
C PHE A 96 10.05 9.06 1.99
N LYS A 97 10.66 10.12 2.51
CA LYS A 97 11.01 10.22 3.93
C LYS A 97 9.84 10.81 4.72
N LEU A 98 9.32 10.04 5.68
CA LEU A 98 8.26 10.46 6.60
C LEU A 98 8.85 10.65 8.01
N SER A 99 8.63 11.83 8.59
CA SER A 99 8.95 12.10 9.99
C SER A 99 7.76 11.74 10.88
N LEU A 100 8.00 10.95 11.91
CA LEU A 100 7.00 10.49 12.87
C LEU A 100 6.89 11.48 14.03
N ASP A 101 6.46 12.70 13.74
CA ASP A 101 6.35 13.79 14.72
C ASP A 101 5.22 13.57 15.73
N SER A 102 5.37 14.10 16.94
CA SER A 102 4.36 13.96 18.00
C SER A 102 3.13 14.86 17.82
N GLU A 103 3.08 15.71 16.79
CA GLU A 103 1.88 16.51 16.49
C GLU A 103 0.86 15.69 15.69
N LEU A 104 1.35 14.74 14.89
CA LEU A 104 0.54 13.86 14.04
C LEU A 104 0.47 12.44 14.57
N PHE A 105 1.52 11.93 15.21
CA PHE A 105 1.61 10.54 15.65
C PHE A 105 1.51 10.40 17.16
N GLU A 106 0.69 9.45 17.57
CA GLU A 106 0.51 9.02 18.96
C GLU A 106 0.87 7.53 19.12
N THR A 107 1.37 7.18 20.30
CA THR A 107 1.57 5.78 20.72
C THR A 107 0.25 5.05 20.87
N GLU A 108 0.29 3.71 20.88
CA GLU A 108 -0.89 2.83 21.04
C GLU A 108 -1.94 2.94 19.91
N LYS A 109 -1.61 3.66 18.83
CA LYS A 109 -2.38 3.71 17.59
C LYS A 109 -1.66 2.97 16.49
N PHE A 110 -2.43 2.50 15.51
CA PHE A 110 -1.91 1.88 14.29
C PHE A 110 -2.19 2.77 13.10
N TYR A 111 -1.24 2.76 12.18
CA TYR A 111 -1.27 3.58 10.98
C TYR A 111 -0.97 2.71 9.77
N LEU A 112 -1.35 3.18 8.59
CA LEU A 112 -0.94 2.60 7.32
C LEU A 112 -0.68 3.69 6.30
N VAL A 113 0.06 3.34 5.26
CA VAL A 113 0.30 4.21 4.11
C VAL A 113 -0.48 3.68 2.92
N THR A 114 -1.14 4.58 2.19
CA THR A 114 -1.75 4.29 0.91
C THR A 114 -1.11 5.12 -0.18
N VAL A 115 -1.04 4.55 -1.38
CA VAL A 115 -0.56 5.20 -2.59
C VAL A 115 -1.65 5.22 -3.65
N THR A 116 -1.93 6.39 -4.21
CA THR A 116 -2.81 6.56 -5.39
C THR A 116 -2.01 7.14 -6.56
N LEU A 117 -2.51 6.95 -7.78
CA LEU A 117 -1.92 7.55 -8.98
C LEU A 117 -2.56 8.91 -9.26
N GLU A 118 -1.84 9.78 -9.97
CA GLU A 118 -2.42 11.01 -10.49
C GLU A 118 -3.57 10.74 -11.47
N GLY A 119 -4.68 11.44 -11.26
CA GLY A 119 -5.91 11.26 -12.05
C GLY A 119 -6.72 10.01 -11.68
N ASP A 120 -6.24 9.18 -10.76
CA ASP A 120 -6.95 8.01 -10.24
C ASP A 120 -7.17 8.12 -8.72
N GLN A 121 -8.43 8.02 -8.29
CA GLN A 121 -8.76 8.03 -6.87
C GLN A 121 -8.63 6.65 -6.23
N ASN A 122 -8.37 5.61 -7.03
CA ASN A 122 -8.18 4.26 -6.52
C ASN A 122 -6.81 4.12 -5.85
N VAL A 123 -6.81 3.44 -4.70
CA VAL A 123 -5.61 3.02 -4.02
C VAL A 123 -4.97 1.87 -4.81
N VAL A 124 -3.73 2.09 -5.26
CA VAL A 124 -2.96 1.11 -6.05
C VAL A 124 -1.84 0.45 -5.24
N GLY A 125 -1.58 0.96 -4.03
CA GLY A 125 -0.63 0.39 -3.09
C GLY A 125 -1.00 0.69 -1.65
N THR A 126 -0.75 -0.25 -0.75
CA THR A 126 -1.01 -0.11 0.69
C THR A 126 0.12 -0.80 1.45
N SER A 127 0.65 -0.15 2.48
CA SER A 127 1.63 -0.77 3.37
C SER A 127 0.96 -1.72 4.37
N ASP A 128 1.75 -2.60 4.97
CA ASP A 128 1.32 -3.23 6.22
C ASP A 128 1.06 -2.16 7.31
N PRO A 129 0.15 -2.41 8.25
CA PRO A 129 -0.03 -1.56 9.41
C PRO A 129 1.25 -1.44 10.24
N PHE A 130 1.46 -0.29 10.87
CA PHE A 130 2.58 -0.05 11.77
C PHE A 130 2.15 0.69 13.03
N GLY A 131 2.88 0.48 14.12
CA GLY A 131 2.69 1.15 15.40
C GLY A 131 3.78 2.17 15.70
N ILE A 132 3.54 2.96 16.75
CA ILE A 132 4.47 3.96 17.26
C ILE A 132 4.78 3.70 18.74
N CYS A 133 6.06 3.79 19.12
CA CYS A 133 6.54 3.65 20.50
C CYS A 133 7.25 4.95 20.95
N THR A 134 7.23 5.27 22.24
CA THR A 134 8.09 6.34 22.81
C THR A 134 9.52 5.85 23.07
N ALA A 135 9.67 4.57 23.40
CA ALA A 135 10.94 3.87 23.53
C ALA A 135 10.77 2.45 22.98
N CYS A 136 11.38 2.15 21.84
CA CYS A 136 11.43 0.81 21.27
C CYS A 136 12.64 0.10 21.88
N ILE A 137 12.41 -1.08 22.46
CA ILE A 137 13.44 -1.92 23.11
C ILE A 137 14.11 -2.79 22.05
#